data_AF-A0A949MI18-F1
#
_entry.id   AF-A0A949MI18-F1
#
_cell.length_a   1.000
_cell.length_b   1.000
_cell.length_c   1.000
_cell.angle_alpha   90.00
_cell.angle_beta   90.00
_cell.angle_gamma   90.00
#
_symmetry.space_group_name_H-M   'P 1'
#
loop_
_entity.id
_entity.type
_entity.pdbx_description
1 polymer ?
#
loop_
_entity_poly.entity_id
_entity_poly.type
_entity_poly.pdbx_seq_one_letter_code
_entity_poly.pdbx_strand_id
1 'polypeptide(L)'
;LARGAKLAVRLDWAHVPLLSGVRELAARGMVTGASGRNWAGYGGDVSLPANFAAEDQALLTDPQTSGGLLVSCAPEAAAEVLAMFRQAGFAHAADIGEVRPAQPGGKPLQVV
;
A
#
# COMPACT_ATOMS: atom_id res chain seq x y z
N LEU A 1 -3.70 6.05 8.93
CA LEU A 1 -2.63 5.52 9.78
C LEU A 1 -1.52 6.56 9.99
N ALA A 2 -0.65 6.81 8.99
CA ALA A 2 0.51 7.72 9.09
C ALA A 2 0.19 9.11 9.69
N ARG A 3 -0.69 9.89 9.03
CA ARG A 3 -1.07 11.24 9.51
C ARG A 3 -1.64 11.23 10.93
N GLY A 4 -2.53 10.27 11.23
CA GLY A 4 -3.16 10.16 12.56
C GLY A 4 -2.16 9.85 13.67
N ALA A 5 -1.14 9.03 13.37
CA ALA A 5 -0.07 8.70 14.32
C ALA A 5 1.07 9.73 14.33
N LYS A 6 1.06 10.74 13.45
CA LYS A 6 2.18 11.68 13.21
C LYS A 6 3.50 10.95 12.84
N LEU A 7 3.36 9.87 12.07
CA LEU A 7 4.46 9.04 11.57
C LEU A 7 4.44 8.99 10.04
N ALA A 8 5.48 8.40 9.46
CA ALA A 8 5.55 8.05 8.05
C ALA A 8 5.40 6.54 7.85
N VAL A 9 5.05 6.12 6.64
CA VAL A 9 5.04 4.70 6.23
C VAL A 9 5.96 4.54 5.03
N ARG A 10 6.86 3.55 5.09
CA ARG A 10 7.61 3.06 3.95
C ARG A 10 6.92 1.78 3.47
N LEU A 11 6.34 1.82 2.28
CA LEU A 11 5.62 0.72 1.64
C LEU A 11 6.51 0.09 0.59
N ASP A 12 6.82 -1.20 0.74
CA ASP A 12 7.55 -1.99 -0.26
C ASP A 12 6.57 -2.50 -1.31
N TRP A 13 6.55 -1.84 -2.47
CA TRP A 13 5.55 -2.13 -3.51
C TRP A 13 5.65 -3.55 -4.04
N ALA A 14 6.86 -4.12 -4.10
CA ALA A 14 7.07 -5.47 -4.59
C ALA A 14 6.44 -6.53 -3.68
N HIS A 15 6.21 -6.22 -2.40
CA HIS A 15 5.59 -7.11 -1.43
C HIS A 15 4.07 -6.93 -1.31
N VAL A 16 3.49 -5.89 -1.92
CA VAL A 16 2.04 -5.69 -1.90
C VAL A 16 1.38 -6.80 -2.73
N PRO A 17 0.52 -7.64 -2.12
CA PRO A 17 -0.14 -8.72 -2.83
C PRO A 17 -1.16 -8.13 -3.82
N LEU A 18 -1.02 -8.48 -5.08
CA LEU A 18 -1.92 -8.09 -6.16
C LEU A 18 -2.72 -9.30 -6.65
N LEU A 19 -3.93 -9.04 -7.14
CA LEU A 19 -4.71 -10.07 -7.83
C LEU A 19 -3.99 -10.50 -9.11
N SER A 20 -4.03 -11.80 -9.41
CA SER A 20 -3.44 -12.33 -10.64
C SER A 20 -4.05 -11.64 -11.87
N GLY A 21 -3.21 -11.22 -12.81
CA GLY A 21 -3.66 -10.55 -14.04
C GLY A 21 -3.99 -9.06 -13.91
N VAL A 22 -3.96 -8.48 -12.69
CA VAL A 22 -4.45 -7.12 -12.47
C VAL A 22 -3.55 -6.05 -13.12
N ARG A 23 -2.24 -6.28 -13.16
CA ARG A 23 -1.28 -5.36 -13.80
C ARG A 23 -1.47 -5.34 -15.32
N GLU A 24 -1.71 -6.50 -15.92
CA GLU A 24 -1.99 -6.63 -17.34
C GLU A 24 -3.32 -5.94 -17.72
N LEU A 25 -4.33 -6.03 -16.86
CA LEU A 25 -5.59 -5.30 -17.04
C LEU A 25 -5.38 -3.79 -16.94
N ALA A 26 -4.64 -3.33 -15.93
CA ALA A 26 -4.33 -1.91 -15.76
C ALA A 26 -3.51 -1.35 -16.94
N ALA A 27 -2.52 -2.10 -17.44
CA ALA A 27 -1.74 -1.73 -18.62
C ALA A 27 -2.59 -1.62 -19.90
N ARG A 28 -3.72 -2.33 -19.97
CA ARG A 28 -4.72 -2.21 -21.06
C ARG A 28 -5.72 -1.08 -20.83
N GLY A 29 -5.54 -0.25 -19.80
CA GLY A 29 -6.41 0.87 -19.47
C GLY A 29 -7.66 0.50 -18.67
N MET A 30 -7.75 -0.73 -18.15
CA MET A 30 -8.87 -1.17 -17.30
C MET A 30 -8.67 -0.67 -15.87
N VAL A 31 -8.76 0.64 -15.69
CA VAL A 31 -8.55 1.34 -14.41
C VAL A 31 -9.84 2.05 -14.01
N THR A 32 -10.16 2.04 -12.72
CA THR A 32 -11.33 2.76 -12.22
C THR A 32 -11.09 4.28 -12.27
N GLY A 33 -12.10 5.06 -12.66
CA GLY A 33 -11.99 6.53 -12.59
C GLY A 33 -11.79 7.07 -11.16
N ALA A 34 -12.04 6.24 -10.15
CA ALA A 34 -11.78 6.55 -8.75
C ALA A 34 -10.29 6.55 -8.40
N SER A 35 -9.45 5.75 -9.08
CA SER A 35 -7.99 5.76 -8.89
C SER A 35 -7.42 7.16 -9.10
N GLY A 36 -7.82 7.83 -10.19
CA GLY A 36 -7.42 9.21 -10.46
C GLY A 36 -7.92 10.21 -9.41
N ARG A 37 -9.16 10.06 -8.90
CA ARG A 37 -9.70 10.93 -7.84
C ARG A 37 -8.97 10.73 -6.51
N ASN A 38 -8.63 9.49 -6.19
CA ASN A 38 -7.83 9.12 -5.03
C ASN A 38 -6.44 9.75 -5.11
N TRP A 39 -5.76 9.60 -6.25
CA TRP A 39 -4.47 10.25 -6.50
C TRP A 39 -4.54 11.77 -6.39
N ALA A 40 -5.57 12.41 -6.95
CA ALA A 40 -5.78 13.85 -6.80
C ALA A 40 -6.02 14.26 -5.33
N GLY A 41 -6.67 13.40 -4.54
CA GLY A 41 -7.01 13.67 -3.14
C GLY A 41 -5.85 13.51 -2.16
N TYR A 42 -4.92 12.58 -2.40
CA TYR A 42 -3.84 12.29 -1.45
C TYR A 42 -2.46 12.04 -2.05
N GLY A 43 -2.28 12.12 -3.37
CA GLY A 43 -0.97 11.95 -4.03
C GLY A 43 0.07 13.01 -3.63
N GLY A 44 -0.39 14.17 -3.14
CA GLY A 44 0.47 15.17 -2.52
C GLY A 44 1.27 14.63 -1.32
N ASP A 45 0.75 13.62 -0.64
CA ASP A 45 1.34 12.97 0.53
C ASP A 45 2.06 11.65 0.22
N VAL A 46 2.24 11.32 -1.06
CA VAL A 46 2.91 10.11 -1.53
C VAL A 46 4.20 10.46 -2.28
N SER A 47 5.32 9.87 -1.87
CA SER A 47 6.56 9.82 -2.64
C SER A 47 6.60 8.51 -3.41
N LEU A 48 6.73 8.59 -4.74
CA LEU A 48 6.88 7.43 -5.62
C LEU A 48 8.32 7.32 -6.12
N PRO A 49 8.78 6.10 -6.49
CA PRO A 49 10.02 5.93 -7.25
C PRO A 49 9.99 6.73 -8.56
N ALA A 50 11.16 7.18 -9.04
CA ALA A 50 11.26 8.03 -10.23
C ALA A 50 10.65 7.39 -11.49
N ASN A 51 10.74 6.06 -11.62
CA ASN A 51 10.23 5.28 -12.74
C ASN A 51 9.06 4.39 -12.33
N PHE A 52 8.22 4.86 -11.41
CA PHE A 52 7.03 4.10 -11.00
C PHE A 52 6.03 4.04 -12.15
N ALA A 53 5.63 2.83 -12.52
CA ALA A 53 4.77 2.61 -13.68
C ALA A 53 3.39 3.25 -13.46
N ALA A 54 2.76 3.77 -14.53
CA ALA A 54 1.48 4.44 -14.42
C ALA A 54 0.37 3.46 -13.97
N GLU A 55 0.44 2.21 -14.44
CA GLU A 55 -0.41 1.12 -14.00
C GLU A 55 -0.22 0.78 -12.52
N ASP A 56 1.01 0.85 -11.99
CA ASP A 56 1.27 0.62 -10.57
C ASP A 56 0.75 1.77 -9.71
N GLN A 57 0.88 3.02 -10.17
CA GLN A 57 0.25 4.18 -9.50
C GLN A 57 -1.29 4.06 -9.50
N ALA A 58 -1.87 3.61 -10.61
CA ALA A 58 -3.30 3.35 -10.69
C ALA A 58 -3.72 2.28 -9.69
N LEU A 59 -3.02 1.14 -9.64
CA LEU A 59 -3.31 0.05 -8.70
C LEU A 59 -3.11 0.45 -7.24
N LEU A 60 -2.06 1.22 -6.93
CA LEU A 60 -1.81 1.75 -5.59
C LEU A 60 -2.98 2.60 -5.07
N THR A 61 -3.71 3.25 -5.98
CA THR A 61 -4.82 4.15 -5.65
C THR A 61 -6.19 3.58 -5.99
N ASP A 62 -6.27 2.33 -6.43
CA ASP A 62 -7.52 1.69 -6.83
C ASP A 62 -8.43 1.44 -5.60
N PRO A 63 -9.69 1.90 -5.61
CA PRO A 63 -10.58 1.70 -4.47
C PRO A 63 -10.91 0.21 -4.27
N GLN A 64 -10.73 -0.25 -3.04
CA GLN A 64 -11.08 -1.62 -2.66
C GLN A 64 -12.47 -1.63 -2.00
N THR A 65 -13.50 -2.07 -2.73
CA THR A 65 -14.82 -2.36 -2.12
C THR A 65 -14.70 -3.63 -1.29
N SER A 66 -14.97 -3.53 0.02
CA SER A 66 -14.78 -4.64 0.97
C SER A 66 -13.35 -5.20 0.94
N GLY A 67 -12.35 -4.31 0.87
CA GLY A 67 -10.94 -4.68 0.90
C GLY A 67 -10.51 -5.38 2.19
N GLY A 68 -9.24 -5.79 2.23
CA GLY A 68 -8.64 -6.44 3.39
C GLY A 68 -8.40 -5.51 4.58
N LEU A 69 -7.77 -6.08 5.62
CA LEU A 69 -7.29 -5.34 6.78
C LEU A 69 -5.85 -4.84 6.55
N LEU A 70 -5.58 -3.60 6.96
CA LEU A 70 -4.21 -3.08 7.10
C LEU A 70 -3.88 -2.97 8.59
N VAL A 71 -2.82 -3.65 9.02
CA VAL A 71 -2.45 -3.77 10.44
C VAL A 71 -1.00 -3.33 10.65
N SER A 72 -0.75 -2.58 11.73
CA SER A 72 0.59 -2.25 12.21
C SER A 72 0.84 -2.92 13.56
N CYS A 73 2.00 -3.54 13.73
CA CYS A 73 2.44 -4.14 14.99
C CYS A 73 3.92 -3.85 15.24
N ALA A 74 4.41 -4.16 16.45
CA ALA A 74 5.83 -4.08 16.74
C ALA A 74 6.61 -5.10 15.89
N PRO A 75 7.85 -4.79 15.46
CA PRO A 75 8.64 -5.69 14.59
C PRO A 75 8.77 -7.12 15.13
N GLU A 76 8.97 -7.26 16.45
CA GLU A 76 9.08 -8.53 17.14
C GLU A 76 7.79 -9.38 17.10
N ALA A 77 6.63 -8.75 16.89
CA ALA A 77 5.33 -9.44 16.80
C ALA A 77 4.93 -9.79 15.36
N ALA A 78 5.62 -9.26 14.34
CA ALA A 78 5.21 -9.37 12.94
C ALA A 78 5.04 -10.82 12.47
N ALA A 79 5.99 -11.69 12.84
CA ALA A 79 5.95 -13.11 12.47
C ALA A 79 4.74 -13.84 13.08
N GLU A 80 4.44 -13.57 14.35
CA GLU A 80 3.31 -14.17 15.06
C GLU A 80 1.97 -13.66 14.49
N VAL A 81 1.86 -12.36 14.25
CA VAL A 81 0.66 -11.73 13.64
C VAL A 81 0.37 -12.32 12.26
N LEU A 82 1.39 -12.44 11.41
CA LEU A 82 1.24 -13.07 10.10
C LEU A 82 0.85 -14.55 10.19
N ALA A 83 1.39 -15.28 11.17
CA ALA A 83 1.00 -16.68 11.41
C ALA A 83 -0.48 -16.78 11.82
N MET A 84 -0.96 -15.91 12.71
CA MET A 84 -2.38 -15.85 13.10
C MET A 84 -3.29 -15.59 11.90
N PHE A 85 -2.95 -14.64 11.04
CA PHE A 85 -3.75 -14.37 9.83
C PHE A 85 -3.81 -15.58 8.89
N ARG A 86 -2.68 -16.24 8.65
CA ARG A 86 -2.65 -17.45 7.83
C ARG A 86 -3.48 -18.58 8.44
N GLN A 87 -3.40 -18.80 9.75
CA GLN A 87 -4.23 -19.79 10.45
C GLN A 87 -5.73 -19.48 10.39
N ALA A 88 -6.10 -18.20 10.37
CA ALA A 88 -7.48 -17.74 10.21
C ALA A 88 -7.98 -17.77 8.75
N GLY A 89 -7.18 -18.27 7.79
CA GLY A 89 -7.57 -18.42 6.38
C GLY A 89 -7.12 -17.28 5.46
N PHE A 90 -6.39 -16.28 5.96
CA PHE A 90 -5.84 -15.19 5.16
C PHE A 90 -4.46 -15.56 4.59
N ALA A 91 -4.44 -16.50 3.64
CA ALA A 91 -3.21 -17.04 3.06
C ALA A 91 -2.32 -15.98 2.37
N HIS A 92 -2.91 -14.88 1.91
CA HIS A 92 -2.22 -13.77 1.24
C HIS A 92 -1.79 -12.65 2.19
N ALA A 93 -1.88 -12.84 3.52
CA ALA A 93 -1.37 -11.86 4.47
C ALA A 93 0.14 -11.68 4.29
N ALA A 94 0.55 -10.44 4.05
CA ALA A 94 1.93 -10.07 3.73
C ALA A 94 2.41 -8.93 4.63
N ASP A 95 3.69 -8.96 4.97
CA ASP A 95 4.41 -7.77 5.42
C ASP A 95 4.75 -6.94 4.19
N ILE A 96 4.17 -5.75 4.11
CA ILE A 96 4.29 -4.84 2.97
C ILE A 96 5.13 -3.59 3.29
N GLY A 97 5.81 -3.57 4.43
CA GLY A 97 6.64 -2.45 4.84
C GLY A 97 6.43 -2.04 6.29
N GLU A 98 6.71 -0.77 6.60
CA GLU A 98 6.99 -0.37 7.96
C GLU A 98 6.57 1.05 8.29
N VAL A 99 6.26 1.28 9.56
CA VAL A 99 6.02 2.61 10.10
C VAL A 99 7.35 3.19 10.60
N ARG A 100 7.64 4.44 10.24
CA ARG A 100 8.87 5.15 10.58
C ARG A 100 8.57 6.50 11.23
N PRO A 101 9.51 7.09 11.98
CA PRO A 101 9.44 8.49 12.36
C PRO A 101 9.23 9.39 11.14
N ALA A 102 8.34 10.37 11.26
CA ALA A 102 8.16 11.35 10.19
C ALA A 102 9.43 12.21 10.03
N GLN A 103 9.80 12.51 8.78
CA GLN A 103 10.89 13.43 8.49
C GLN A 103 10.35 14.86 8.27
N PRO A 104 11.05 15.91 8.74
CA PRO A 104 10.68 17.29 8.43
C PRO A 104 10.57 17.51 6.91
N GLY A 105 9.42 18.00 6.44
CA GLY A 105 9.15 18.20 5.01
C GLY A 105 8.97 16.90 4.20
N GLY A 106 9.08 15.73 4.83
CA GLY A 106 8.86 14.43 4.20
C GLY A 106 7.37 14.15 4.00
N LYS A 107 7.06 13.43 2.92
CA LYS A 107 5.70 12.97 2.65
C LYS A 107 5.33 11.80 3.58
N PRO A 108 4.07 11.71 4.06
CA PRO A 108 3.62 10.65 4.97
C PRO A 108 3.73 9.22 4.43
N LEU A 109 3.66 9.01 3.11
CA LEU A 109 3.83 7.70 2.49
C LEU A 109 5.01 7.73 1.51
N GLN A 110 5.96 6.84 1.71
CA GLN A 110 7.05 6.58 0.78
C GLN A 110 6.87 5.19 0.18
N VAL A 111 6.65 5.12 -1.12
CA VAL A 111 6.64 3.86 -1.87
C VAL A 111 8.06 3.59 -2.34
N VAL A 112 8.53 2.36 -2.14
CA VAL A 112 9.84 1.87 -2.59
C VAL A 112 9.71 0.62 -3.44
#